data_AF-A0A1A8WPM2-F1
#
_entry.id   AF-A0A1A8WPM2-F1
#
_cell.length_a   1.000
_cell.length_b   1.000
_cell.length_c   1.000
_cell.angle_alpha   90.00
_cell.angle_beta   90.00
_cell.angle_gamma   90.00
#
_symmetry.space_group_name_H-M   'P 1'
#
loop_
_entity.id
_entity.type
_entity.pdbx_description
1 polymer ?
#
loop_
_entity_poly.entity_id
_entity_poly.type
_entity_poly.pdbx_seq_one_letter_code
_entity_poly.pdbx_strand_id
1 'polypeptide(L)'
;MTNDEIYDLCDEFPEFIKMEALLFLGMGESGNFNDKCALIEEDYSGELTKSKDICVKFKYIATKFLNVTESEEFVLVNGLSFLNFWLNYQLKHIHRSIVSPKDFYVKLKEKDPGFDSAGKLNNKIHVIEENHLKNIILLYNLYEKYNTIQSIINITEESEKKCLDHIEQCTQMFEEANKKCSTGNIKFCKALASFKGKYEYMFEGITYNNCKLLKLLPSVYYLDPSRRGIEPEEDYASS
;
A
#
# COMPACT_ATOMS: atom_id res chain seq x y z
N MET A 1 -1.67 14.46 7.65
CA MET A 1 -2.29 13.79 6.51
C MET A 1 -3.69 13.43 6.93
N THR A 2 -4.70 13.72 6.13
CA THR A 2 -6.08 13.31 6.39
C THR A 2 -6.28 11.86 5.94
N ASN A 3 -7.32 11.18 6.44
CA ASN A 3 -7.74 9.85 5.91
C ASN A 3 -8.06 9.87 4.41
N ASP A 4 -8.14 11.07 3.84
CA ASP A 4 -8.52 11.35 2.48
C ASP A 4 -7.32 11.42 1.52
N GLU A 5 -6.16 11.88 1.99
CA GLU A 5 -4.89 11.99 1.22
C GLU A 5 -4.18 10.63 1.09
N ILE A 6 -4.55 9.64 1.91
CA ILE A 6 -3.95 8.30 1.88
C ILE A 6 -4.36 7.47 0.64
N TYR A 7 -5.45 7.84 -0.04
CA TYR A 7 -5.82 7.18 -1.28
C TYR A 7 -4.95 7.62 -2.45
N ASP A 8 -4.41 8.84 -2.41
CA ASP A 8 -3.47 9.33 -3.41
C ASP A 8 -2.13 8.57 -3.31
N LEU A 9 -1.72 8.19 -2.10
CA LEU A 9 -0.56 7.30 -1.87
C LEU A 9 -0.71 5.94 -2.58
N CYS A 10 -1.93 5.43 -2.76
CA CYS A 10 -2.14 4.09 -3.31
C CYS A 10 -1.59 3.95 -4.72
N ASP A 11 -1.52 5.06 -5.47
CA ASP A 11 -0.95 5.06 -6.81
C ASP A 11 0.56 4.77 -6.84
N GLU A 12 1.25 5.00 -5.72
CA GLU A 12 2.70 4.80 -5.54
C GLU A 12 3.03 3.46 -4.84
N PHE A 13 2.01 2.64 -4.53
CA PHE A 13 2.21 1.33 -3.91
C PHE A 13 3.10 0.39 -4.72
N PRO A 14 3.03 0.32 -6.08
CA PRO A 14 3.95 -0.53 -6.83
C PRO A 14 5.42 -0.28 -6.48
N GLU A 15 5.81 0.98 -6.37
CA GLU A 15 7.16 1.45 -6.08
C GLU A 15 7.55 1.16 -4.63
N PHE A 16 6.68 1.49 -3.67
CA PHE A 16 6.95 1.26 -2.25
C PHE A 16 7.02 -0.23 -1.90
N ILE A 17 6.15 -1.08 -2.46
CA ILE A 17 6.18 -2.53 -2.27
C ILE A 17 7.50 -3.12 -2.81
N LYS A 18 7.94 -2.69 -3.99
CA LYS A 18 9.23 -3.12 -4.56
C LYS A 18 10.39 -2.67 -3.68
N MET A 19 10.36 -1.43 -3.22
CA MET A 19 11.37 -0.87 -2.31
C MET A 19 11.42 -1.68 -1.02
N GLU A 20 10.28 -1.93 -0.36
CA GLU A 20 10.18 -2.76 0.84
C GLU A 20 10.78 -4.16 0.61
N ALA A 21 10.38 -4.85 -0.46
CA ALA A 21 10.88 -6.18 -0.77
C ALA A 21 12.40 -6.18 -0.96
N LEU A 22 12.95 -5.21 -1.70
CA LEU A 22 14.40 -5.07 -1.90
C LEU A 22 15.14 -4.76 -0.60
N LEU A 23 14.58 -3.87 0.23
CA LEU A 23 15.13 -3.56 1.54
C LEU A 23 15.24 -4.80 2.41
N PHE A 24 14.20 -5.64 2.43
CA PHE A 24 14.17 -6.82 3.28
C PHE A 24 14.99 -7.98 2.72
N LEU A 25 15.15 -8.10 1.41
CA LEU A 25 16.10 -9.02 0.80
C LEU A 25 17.56 -8.68 1.15
N GLY A 26 17.89 -7.39 1.16
CA GLY A 26 19.23 -6.88 1.50
C GLY A 26 19.47 -6.65 3.00
N MET A 27 18.47 -6.89 3.85
CA MET A 27 18.51 -6.48 5.27
C MET A 27 19.62 -7.18 6.07
N GLY A 28 20.01 -8.42 5.70
CA GLY A 28 20.98 -9.22 6.46
C GLY A 28 20.68 -9.26 7.97
N GLU A 29 21.60 -9.77 8.80
CA GLU A 29 21.54 -9.56 10.26
C GLU A 29 21.95 -8.10 10.60
N SER A 30 21.24 -7.09 10.11
CA SER A 30 21.58 -5.70 10.42
C SER A 30 21.34 -5.39 11.90
N GLY A 31 22.39 -5.64 12.68
CA GLY A 31 22.45 -5.50 14.14
C GLY A 31 22.28 -4.09 14.69
N ASN A 32 22.27 -3.04 13.85
CA ASN A 32 22.29 -1.66 14.33
C ASN A 32 20.99 -1.21 15.04
N PHE A 33 19.86 -1.88 14.79
CA PHE A 33 18.61 -1.57 15.50
C PHE A 33 18.22 -2.62 16.54
N ASN A 34 18.87 -3.79 16.54
CA ASN A 34 18.45 -4.94 17.32
C ASN A 34 18.44 -4.66 18.83
N ASP A 35 19.45 -3.98 19.36
CA ASP A 35 19.56 -3.72 20.80
C ASP A 35 18.44 -2.80 21.29
N LYS A 36 18.20 -1.70 20.57
CA LYS A 36 17.13 -0.75 20.93
C LYS A 36 15.73 -1.33 20.70
N CYS A 37 15.56 -2.14 19.66
CA CYS A 37 14.28 -2.81 19.40
C CYS A 37 14.03 -4.00 20.34
N ALA A 38 15.05 -4.58 20.97
CA ALA A 38 14.86 -5.56 22.04
C ALA A 38 14.17 -4.93 23.26
N LEU A 39 14.48 -3.67 23.58
CA LEU A 39 13.80 -2.92 24.65
C LEU A 39 12.31 -2.67 24.34
N ILE A 40 11.95 -2.55 23.06
CA ILE A 40 10.55 -2.43 22.62
C ILE A 40 9.80 -3.75 22.78
N GLU A 41 10.50 -4.87 22.59
CA GLU A 41 9.94 -6.21 22.83
C GLU A 41 9.67 -6.49 24.29
N GLU A 42 10.57 -6.06 25.17
CA GLU A 42 10.37 -6.12 26.62
C GLU A 42 9.14 -5.31 27.06
N ASP A 43 9.01 -4.07 26.57
CA ASP A 43 7.91 -3.18 26.95
C ASP A 43 6.54 -3.68 26.48
N TYR A 44 6.46 -4.26 25.28
CA TYR A 44 5.20 -4.78 24.72
C TYR A 44 5.05 -6.29 24.91
N SER A 45 5.79 -6.88 25.84
CA SER A 45 5.72 -8.30 26.14
C SER A 45 4.29 -8.69 26.55
N GLY A 46 3.70 -9.66 25.84
CA GLY A 46 2.32 -10.09 26.06
C GLY A 46 1.24 -9.21 25.41
N GLU A 47 1.57 -8.00 24.95
CA GLU A 47 0.64 -7.07 24.31
C GLU A 47 0.78 -7.03 22.78
N LEU A 48 2.02 -7.06 22.28
CA LEU A 48 2.33 -7.01 20.85
C LEU A 48 3.36 -8.06 20.49
N THR A 49 2.91 -9.18 19.92
CA THR A 49 3.83 -10.20 19.40
C THR A 49 4.68 -9.65 18.26
N LYS A 50 5.94 -10.07 18.16
CA LYS A 50 6.91 -9.64 17.13
C LYS A 50 7.20 -8.14 17.10
N SER A 51 6.95 -7.42 18.19
CA SER A 51 7.23 -5.98 18.32
C SER A 51 8.69 -5.61 18.00
N LYS A 52 9.66 -6.48 18.32
CA LYS A 52 11.07 -6.33 17.88
C LYS A 52 11.21 -6.26 16.36
N ASP A 53 10.64 -7.23 15.66
CA ASP A 53 10.72 -7.33 14.20
C ASP A 53 10.04 -6.12 13.53
N ILE A 54 8.87 -5.72 14.03
CA ILE A 54 8.18 -4.51 13.58
C ILE A 54 9.07 -3.28 13.80
N CYS A 55 9.68 -3.13 14.98
CA CYS A 55 10.57 -2.01 15.29
C CYS A 55 11.77 -1.96 14.34
N VAL A 56 12.45 -3.09 14.11
CA VAL A 56 13.62 -3.16 13.23
C VAL A 56 13.24 -2.78 11.80
N LYS A 57 12.19 -3.39 11.26
CA LYS A 57 11.69 -3.10 9.91
C LYS A 57 11.22 -1.67 9.74
N PHE A 58 10.45 -1.16 10.71
CA PHE A 58 9.98 0.23 10.72
C PHE A 58 11.15 1.20 10.64
N LYS A 59 12.16 1.03 11.51
CA LYS A 59 13.34 1.90 11.52
C LYS A 59 14.12 1.80 10.22
N TYR A 60 14.25 0.60 9.67
CA TYR A 60 14.97 0.37 8.42
C TYR A 60 14.31 1.10 7.25
N ILE A 61 13.00 0.94 7.06
CA ILE A 61 12.25 1.70 6.06
C ILE A 61 12.36 3.20 6.34
N ALA A 62 12.19 3.62 7.60
CA ALA A 62 12.20 5.03 7.97
C ALA A 62 13.51 5.74 7.64
N THR A 63 14.66 5.08 7.81
CA THR A 63 15.96 5.67 7.46
C THR A 63 16.08 6.08 5.99
N LYS A 64 15.32 5.43 5.09
CA LYS A 64 15.30 5.80 3.66
C LYS A 64 14.65 7.14 3.41
N PHE A 65 13.74 7.58 4.28
CA PHE A 65 13.03 8.84 4.15
C PHE A 65 13.59 9.93 5.07
N LEU A 66 14.11 9.54 6.23
CA LEU A 66 14.69 10.48 7.19
C LEU A 66 15.96 11.16 6.68
N ASN A 67 16.73 10.48 5.81
CA ASN A 67 17.98 10.98 5.25
C ASN A 67 17.79 11.78 3.94
N VAL A 68 16.56 11.90 3.44
CA VAL A 68 16.24 12.64 2.21
C VAL A 68 16.29 14.16 2.48
N THR A 69 16.87 14.90 1.52
CA THR A 69 16.98 16.37 1.57
C THR A 69 15.72 17.04 1.05
N GLU A 70 15.50 18.32 1.40
CA GLU A 70 14.27 19.06 1.10
C GLU A 70 13.96 19.20 -0.41
N SER A 71 14.94 19.00 -1.31
CA SER A 71 14.73 19.07 -2.76
C SER A 71 13.90 17.91 -3.34
N GLU A 72 13.59 16.89 -2.53
CA GLU A 72 12.78 15.72 -2.91
C GLU A 72 11.48 15.65 -2.08
N GLU A 73 10.84 16.80 -1.87
CA GLU A 73 9.66 16.95 -1.00
C GLU A 73 8.54 15.95 -1.31
N PHE A 74 8.26 15.67 -2.59
CA PHE A 74 7.23 14.69 -2.98
C PHE A 74 7.54 13.27 -2.52
N VAL A 75 8.78 12.80 -2.73
CA VAL A 75 9.25 11.48 -2.30
C VAL A 75 9.22 11.37 -0.79
N LEU A 76 9.60 12.45 -0.10
CA LEU A 76 9.51 12.54 1.35
C LEU A 76 8.06 12.41 1.81
N VAL A 77 7.13 13.23 1.30
CA VAL A 77 5.71 13.21 1.71
C VAL A 77 5.10 11.82 1.51
N ASN A 78 5.22 11.23 0.32
CA ASN A 78 4.66 9.90 0.06
C ASN A 78 5.34 8.81 0.88
N GLY A 79 6.66 8.91 1.08
CA GLY A 79 7.41 7.99 1.93
C GLY A 79 6.98 8.00 3.39
N LEU A 80 6.75 9.19 3.96
CA LEU A 80 6.25 9.32 5.34
C LEU A 80 4.80 8.80 5.46
N SER A 81 3.98 9.02 4.43
CA SER A 81 2.62 8.48 4.34
C SER A 81 2.62 6.96 4.26
N PHE A 82 3.52 6.38 3.47
CA PHE A 82 3.73 4.93 3.38
C PHE A 82 4.16 4.34 4.73
N LEU A 83 5.10 4.96 5.45
CA LEU A 83 5.48 4.52 6.80
C LEU A 83 4.31 4.48 7.77
N ASN A 84 3.45 5.51 7.74
CA ASN A 84 2.27 5.55 8.58
C ASN A 84 1.31 4.40 8.24
N PHE A 85 1.02 4.20 6.96
CA PHE A 85 0.22 3.08 6.49
C PHE A 85 0.83 1.73 6.91
N TRP A 86 2.12 1.54 6.65
CA TRP A 86 2.83 0.30 6.94
C TRP A 86 2.74 -0.06 8.42
N LEU A 87 2.96 0.89 9.34
CA LEU A 87 2.86 0.60 10.78
C LEU A 87 1.43 0.25 11.19
N ASN A 88 0.42 0.97 10.68
CA ASN A 88 -0.99 0.63 10.91
C ASN A 88 -1.32 -0.79 10.40
N TYR A 89 -0.81 -1.16 9.22
CA TYR A 89 -0.97 -2.47 8.64
C TYR A 89 -0.34 -3.56 9.52
N GLN A 90 0.93 -3.42 9.91
CA GLN A 90 1.60 -4.41 10.75
C GLN A 90 0.89 -4.61 12.09
N LEU A 91 0.46 -3.52 12.75
CA LEU A 91 -0.22 -3.59 14.05
C LEU A 91 -1.65 -4.18 13.95
N LYS A 92 -2.37 -3.93 12.85
CA LYS A 92 -3.70 -4.52 12.56
C LYS A 92 -3.63 -6.03 12.37
N HIS A 93 -2.57 -6.52 11.74
CA HIS A 93 -2.41 -7.93 11.40
C HIS A 93 -2.06 -8.82 12.59
N ILE A 94 -1.75 -8.23 13.74
CA ILE A 94 -1.45 -8.95 14.98
C ILE A 94 -2.71 -9.05 15.82
N HIS A 95 -3.26 -10.26 15.88
CA HIS A 95 -4.45 -10.57 16.69
C HIS A 95 -4.20 -10.19 18.15
N ARG A 96 -5.09 -9.37 18.73
CA ARG A 96 -5.05 -8.80 20.11
C ARG A 96 -4.13 -7.59 20.33
N SER A 97 -3.46 -7.05 19.30
CA SER A 97 -2.72 -5.80 19.48
C SER A 97 -3.68 -4.66 19.85
N ILE A 98 -3.50 -4.09 21.03
CA ILE A 98 -4.16 -2.85 21.48
C ILE A 98 -3.27 -1.62 21.29
N VAL A 99 -2.04 -1.82 20.82
CA VAL A 99 -1.03 -0.78 20.67
C VAL A 99 -1.36 0.05 19.43
N SER A 100 -1.53 1.36 19.61
CA SER A 100 -1.73 2.27 18.47
C SER A 100 -0.38 2.59 17.79
N PRO A 101 -0.37 2.90 16.47
CA PRO A 101 0.83 3.35 15.77
C PRO A 101 1.50 4.55 16.44
N LYS A 102 0.70 5.46 17.00
CA LYS A 102 1.19 6.64 17.72
C LYS A 102 1.93 6.23 19.00
N ASP A 103 1.33 5.37 19.81
CA ASP A 103 1.94 4.91 21.07
C ASP A 103 3.21 4.10 20.79
N PHE A 104 3.17 3.25 19.76
CA PHE A 104 4.35 2.51 19.29
C PHE A 104 5.51 3.46 18.95
N TYR A 105 5.25 4.49 18.15
CA TYR A 105 6.29 5.46 17.74
C TYR A 105 6.79 6.31 18.91
N VAL A 106 5.91 6.76 19.82
CA VAL A 106 6.32 7.49 21.03
C VAL A 106 7.26 6.62 21.88
N LYS A 107 6.90 5.36 22.13
CA LYS A 107 7.72 4.42 22.90
C LYS A 107 9.07 4.16 22.23
N LEU A 108 9.06 4.02 20.90
CA LEU A 108 10.28 3.85 20.11
C LEU A 108 11.25 5.03 20.29
N LYS A 109 10.77 6.27 20.28
CA LYS A 109 11.59 7.46 20.56
C LYS A 109 12.09 7.53 22.00
N GLU A 110 11.31 7.07 22.97
CA GLU A 110 11.76 7.01 24.37
C GLU A 110 12.96 6.06 24.53
N LYS A 111 12.93 4.89 23.87
CA LYS A 111 14.02 3.90 23.93
C LYS A 111 15.22 4.24 23.05
N ASP A 112 14.98 4.93 21.95
CA ASP A 112 16.03 5.39 21.03
C ASP A 112 15.85 6.86 20.64
N PRO A 113 16.23 7.81 21.52
CA PRO A 113 16.09 9.24 21.25
C PRO A 113 16.89 9.74 20.04
N GLY A 114 17.89 8.97 19.58
CA GLY A 114 18.66 9.28 18.38
C GLY A 114 17.89 8.97 17.09
N PHE A 115 16.91 8.07 17.14
CA PHE A 115 16.04 7.78 16.01
C PHE A 115 15.08 8.94 15.76
N ASP A 116 15.07 9.44 14.52
CA ASP A 116 14.27 10.60 14.12
C ASP A 116 14.47 11.80 15.06
N SER A 117 15.74 12.13 15.33
CA SER A 117 16.13 13.24 16.21
C SER A 117 15.65 14.60 15.72
N ALA A 118 15.54 14.77 14.40
CA ALA A 118 14.93 15.95 13.77
C ALA A 118 13.40 15.99 13.89
N GLY A 119 12.77 14.90 14.33
CA GLY A 119 11.32 14.81 14.52
C GLY A 119 10.51 14.89 13.24
N LYS A 120 11.04 14.41 12.11
CA LYS A 120 10.36 14.43 10.80
C LYS A 120 9.09 13.56 10.79
N LEU A 121 9.03 12.51 11.62
CA LEU A 121 7.84 11.66 11.76
C LEU A 121 6.84 12.16 12.81
N ASN A 122 7.18 13.22 13.56
CA ASN A 122 6.25 13.81 14.53
C ASN A 122 4.95 14.24 13.82
N ASN A 123 3.81 13.83 14.36
CA ASN A 123 2.47 14.06 13.78
C ASN A 123 2.23 13.43 12.39
N LYS A 124 3.19 12.67 11.85
CA LYS A 124 3.02 11.88 10.62
C LYS A 124 2.56 10.47 10.93
N ILE A 125 3.01 9.90 12.05
CA ILE A 125 2.52 8.62 12.57
C ILE A 125 1.25 8.82 13.39
N HIS A 126 0.14 8.26 12.94
CA HIS A 126 -1.18 8.38 13.53
C HIS A 126 -2.05 7.15 13.21
N VAL A 127 -3.15 6.98 13.95
CA VAL A 127 -4.13 5.93 13.68
C VAL A 127 -4.88 6.25 12.39
N ILE A 128 -4.89 5.33 11.42
CA ILE A 128 -5.79 5.40 10.27
C ILE A 128 -7.13 4.79 10.71
N GLU A 129 -8.23 5.49 10.41
CA GLU A 129 -9.57 5.00 10.75
C GLU A 129 -9.81 3.62 10.12
N GLU A 130 -10.51 2.76 10.86
CA GLU A 130 -10.55 1.33 10.55
C GLU A 130 -11.12 1.01 9.16
N ASN A 131 -12.18 1.69 8.73
CA ASN A 131 -12.78 1.45 7.41
C ASN A 131 -11.84 1.93 6.29
N HIS A 132 -11.20 3.08 6.46
CA HIS A 132 -10.15 3.53 5.54
C HIS A 132 -8.99 2.54 5.47
N LEU A 133 -8.45 2.09 6.61
CA LEU A 133 -7.35 1.13 6.67
C LEU A 133 -7.71 -0.18 5.96
N LYS A 134 -8.91 -0.73 6.22
CA LYS A 134 -9.42 -1.94 5.53
C LYS A 134 -9.44 -1.77 4.01
N ASN A 135 -9.87 -0.61 3.52
CA ASN A 135 -9.94 -0.33 2.09
C ASN A 135 -8.54 -0.19 1.46
N ILE A 136 -7.62 0.48 2.14
CA ILE A 136 -6.24 0.66 1.66
C ILE A 136 -5.48 -0.66 1.65
N ILE A 137 -5.71 -1.54 2.62
CA ILE A 137 -5.13 -2.89 2.64
C ILE A 137 -5.57 -3.70 1.40
N LEU A 138 -6.83 -3.56 0.96
CA LEU A 138 -7.27 -4.22 -0.28
C LEU A 138 -6.50 -3.71 -1.49
N LEU A 139 -6.30 -2.38 -1.59
CA LEU A 139 -5.50 -1.78 -2.67
C LEU A 139 -4.04 -2.23 -2.60
N TYR A 140 -3.45 -2.25 -1.41
CA TYR A 140 -2.09 -2.72 -1.19
C TYR A 140 -1.92 -4.17 -1.68
N ASN A 141 -2.80 -5.09 -1.27
CA ASN A 141 -2.75 -6.49 -1.69
C ASN A 141 -2.98 -6.66 -3.22
N LEU A 142 -3.82 -5.81 -3.81
CA LEU A 142 -4.00 -5.76 -5.27
C LEU A 142 -2.70 -5.33 -5.96
N TYR A 143 -2.01 -4.33 -5.45
CA TYR A 143 -0.73 -3.88 -5.99
C TYR A 143 0.43 -4.87 -5.72
N GLU A 144 0.39 -5.66 -4.66
CA GLU A 144 1.31 -6.79 -4.48
C GLU A 144 1.13 -7.84 -5.60
N LYS A 145 -0.12 -8.18 -5.94
CA LYS A 145 -0.41 -9.09 -7.06
C LYS A 145 -0.03 -8.48 -8.40
N TYR A 146 -0.32 -7.20 -8.62
CA TYR A 146 0.13 -6.44 -9.78
C TYR A 146 1.66 -6.54 -9.96
N ASN A 147 2.43 -6.25 -8.91
CA ASN A 147 3.89 -6.33 -8.96
C ASN A 147 4.39 -7.74 -9.24
N THR A 148 3.73 -8.75 -8.64
CA THR A 148 4.03 -10.16 -8.92
C THR A 148 3.86 -10.44 -10.41
N ILE A 149 2.69 -10.15 -10.98
CA ILE A 149 2.37 -10.38 -12.40
C ILE A 149 3.34 -9.62 -13.30
N GLN A 150 3.64 -8.36 -12.98
CA GLN A 150 4.59 -7.54 -13.73
C GLN A 150 5.99 -8.19 -13.77
N SER A 151 6.43 -8.75 -12.64
CA SER A 151 7.71 -9.48 -12.58
C SER A 151 7.69 -10.73 -13.47
N ILE A 152 6.58 -11.49 -13.48
CA ILE A 152 6.43 -12.68 -14.33
C ILE A 152 6.47 -12.29 -15.80
N ILE A 153 5.76 -11.24 -16.20
CA ILE A 153 5.74 -10.73 -17.58
C ILE A 153 7.14 -10.37 -18.07
N ASN A 154 7.95 -9.77 -17.20
CA ASN A 154 9.31 -9.34 -17.52
C ASN A 154 10.32 -10.50 -17.56
N ILE A 155 9.98 -11.68 -17.03
CA ILE A 155 10.84 -12.86 -17.04
C ILE A 155 10.37 -13.82 -18.13
N THR A 156 11.19 -13.98 -19.18
CA THR A 156 10.87 -14.77 -20.37
C THR A 156 10.74 -16.28 -20.14
N GLU A 157 11.22 -16.78 -19.00
CA GLU A 157 11.29 -18.22 -18.67
C GLU A 157 10.18 -18.71 -17.72
N GLU A 158 9.34 -17.82 -17.19
CA GLU A 158 8.26 -18.24 -16.28
C GLU A 158 7.07 -18.88 -17.01
N SER A 159 6.40 -19.83 -16.34
CA SER A 159 5.35 -20.65 -16.94
C SER A 159 4.03 -19.88 -17.12
N GLU A 160 3.35 -20.14 -18.23
CA GLU A 160 2.06 -19.52 -18.55
C GLU A 160 1.00 -19.75 -17.48
N LYS A 161 0.97 -20.98 -16.97
CA LYS A 161 0.08 -21.37 -15.89
C LYS A 161 0.26 -20.49 -14.65
N LYS A 162 1.50 -20.22 -14.23
CA LYS A 162 1.77 -19.41 -13.03
C LYS A 162 1.26 -17.98 -13.21
N CYS A 163 1.45 -17.38 -14.39
CA CYS A 163 0.86 -16.07 -14.66
C CYS A 163 -0.67 -16.10 -14.57
N LEU A 164 -1.33 -17.06 -15.26
CA LEU A 164 -2.79 -17.15 -15.29
C LEU A 164 -3.38 -17.31 -13.88
N ASP A 165 -2.76 -18.13 -13.03
CA ASP A 165 -3.16 -18.30 -11.63
C ASP A 165 -3.12 -16.96 -10.87
N HIS A 166 -2.10 -16.13 -11.10
CA HIS A 166 -2.00 -14.81 -10.49
C HIS A 166 -3.01 -13.80 -11.07
N ILE A 167 -3.27 -13.83 -12.38
CA ILE A 167 -4.30 -13.02 -13.03
C ILE A 167 -5.69 -13.34 -12.45
N GLU A 168 -6.02 -14.63 -12.31
CA GLU A 168 -7.29 -15.06 -11.75
C GLU A 168 -7.46 -14.59 -10.31
N GLN A 169 -6.44 -14.78 -9.45
CA GLN A 169 -6.46 -14.29 -8.07
C GLN A 169 -6.62 -12.78 -7.99
N CYS A 170 -5.89 -12.03 -8.83
CA CYS A 170 -5.99 -10.57 -8.87
C CYS A 170 -7.38 -10.12 -9.31
N THR A 171 -7.98 -10.80 -10.30
CA THR A 171 -9.35 -10.55 -10.77
C THR A 171 -10.37 -10.78 -9.66
N GLN A 172 -10.29 -11.91 -8.95
CA GLN A 172 -11.18 -12.22 -7.83
C GLN A 172 -11.08 -11.18 -6.72
N MET A 173 -9.85 -10.81 -6.32
CA MET A 173 -9.61 -9.76 -5.32
C MET A 173 -10.18 -8.41 -5.76
N PHE A 174 -10.04 -8.06 -7.05
CA PHE A 174 -10.58 -6.82 -7.59
C PHE A 174 -12.11 -6.83 -7.56
N GLU A 175 -12.75 -7.92 -7.97
CA GLU A 175 -14.21 -8.05 -7.95
C GLU A 175 -14.78 -7.95 -6.52
N GLU A 176 -14.11 -8.54 -5.53
CA GLU A 176 -14.47 -8.41 -4.12
C GLU A 176 -14.29 -6.98 -3.60
N ALA A 177 -13.19 -6.31 -3.97
CA ALA A 177 -12.96 -4.91 -3.64
C ALA A 177 -14.02 -4.00 -4.28
N ASN A 178 -14.37 -4.26 -5.55
CA ASN A 178 -15.33 -3.48 -6.32
C ASN A 178 -16.75 -3.55 -5.73
N LYS A 179 -17.14 -4.68 -5.12
CA LYS A 179 -18.43 -4.79 -4.40
C LYS A 179 -18.55 -3.83 -3.21
N LYS A 180 -17.42 -3.33 -2.68
CA LYS A 180 -17.42 -2.35 -1.58
C LYS A 180 -17.60 -0.92 -2.06
N CYS A 181 -17.63 -0.68 -3.37
CA CYS A 181 -17.77 0.66 -3.90
C CYS A 181 -19.16 1.24 -3.69
N SER A 182 -19.20 2.45 -3.14
CA SER A 182 -20.41 3.16 -2.79
C SER A 182 -20.18 4.68 -2.79
N THR A 183 -21.27 5.45 -2.68
CA THR A 183 -21.19 6.91 -2.49
C THR A 183 -20.51 7.30 -1.17
N GLY A 184 -20.47 6.40 -0.18
CA GLY A 184 -19.81 6.63 1.11
C GLY A 184 -18.29 6.45 1.09
N ASN A 185 -17.70 5.89 0.03
CA ASN A 185 -16.26 5.65 -0.09
C ASN A 185 -15.72 5.92 -1.50
N ILE A 186 -16.18 7.01 -2.12
CA ILE A 186 -15.82 7.42 -3.49
C ILE A 186 -14.30 7.45 -3.72
N LYS A 187 -13.51 7.88 -2.75
CA LYS A 187 -12.04 7.94 -2.88
C LYS A 187 -11.40 6.57 -3.03
N PHE A 188 -11.87 5.58 -2.27
CA PHE A 188 -11.47 4.19 -2.46
C PHE A 188 -11.83 3.70 -3.87
N CYS A 189 -13.01 4.06 -4.37
CA CYS A 189 -13.43 3.68 -5.72
C CYS A 189 -12.63 4.35 -6.83
N LYS A 190 -12.24 5.61 -6.62
CA LYS A 190 -11.31 6.32 -7.51
C LYS A 190 -9.96 5.63 -7.56
N ALA A 191 -9.39 5.29 -6.40
CA ALA A 191 -8.14 4.54 -6.31
C ALA A 191 -8.26 3.14 -6.95
N LEU A 192 -9.37 2.43 -6.75
CA LEU A 192 -9.62 1.13 -7.37
C LEU A 192 -9.76 1.24 -8.90
N ALA A 193 -10.37 2.30 -9.41
CA ALA A 193 -10.43 2.59 -10.83
C ALA A 193 -9.05 2.93 -11.42
N SER A 194 -8.20 3.66 -10.67
CA SER A 194 -6.80 3.91 -11.06
C SER A 194 -6.02 2.60 -11.15
N PHE A 195 -6.16 1.73 -10.13
CA PHE A 195 -5.60 0.38 -10.15
C PHE A 195 -6.01 -0.39 -11.41
N LYS A 196 -7.30 -0.42 -11.74
CA LYS A 196 -7.81 -1.08 -12.96
C LYS A 196 -7.09 -0.58 -14.21
N GLY A 197 -6.98 0.74 -14.37
CA GLY A 197 -6.30 1.34 -15.51
C GLY A 197 -4.85 0.89 -15.62
N LYS A 198 -4.08 0.98 -14.52
CA LYS A 198 -2.69 0.50 -14.47
C LYS A 198 -2.57 -0.99 -14.78
N TYR A 199 -3.45 -1.80 -14.18
CA TYR A 199 -3.46 -3.25 -14.34
C TYR A 199 -3.72 -3.66 -15.78
N GLU A 200 -4.74 -3.10 -16.44
CA GLU A 200 -5.06 -3.42 -17.83
C GLU A 200 -3.99 -2.89 -18.79
N TYR A 201 -3.47 -1.68 -18.55
CA TYR A 201 -2.39 -1.09 -19.34
C TYR A 201 -1.12 -1.95 -19.32
N MET A 202 -0.83 -2.66 -18.21
CA MET A 202 0.31 -3.58 -18.11
C MET A 202 0.31 -4.62 -19.24
N PHE A 203 -0.86 -5.01 -19.74
CA PHE A 203 -1.00 -6.03 -20.79
C PHE A 203 -1.06 -5.46 -22.20
N GLU A 204 -1.08 -4.14 -22.37
CA GLU A 204 -1.03 -3.52 -23.70
C GLU A 204 0.31 -3.81 -24.37
N GLY A 205 0.27 -4.30 -25.61
CA GLY A 205 1.48 -4.65 -26.37
C GLY A 205 2.11 -5.99 -25.99
N ILE A 206 1.56 -6.74 -25.03
CA ILE A 206 2.00 -8.12 -24.75
C ILE A 206 1.40 -9.07 -25.79
N THR A 207 2.12 -9.26 -26.90
CA THR A 207 1.67 -10.13 -28.00
C THR A 207 2.26 -11.54 -27.96
N TYR A 208 3.33 -11.80 -27.19
CA TYR A 208 4.09 -13.06 -27.26
C TYR A 208 4.57 -13.66 -25.92
N ASN A 209 4.19 -13.10 -24.77
CA ASN A 209 4.56 -13.70 -23.49
C ASN A 209 3.48 -14.68 -23.03
N ASN A 210 3.92 -15.66 -22.24
CA ASN A 210 3.15 -16.64 -21.47
C ASN A 210 2.10 -16.01 -20.51
N CYS A 211 1.73 -14.74 -20.66
CA CYS A 211 0.97 -14.00 -19.66
C CYS A 211 0.03 -13.00 -20.35
N LYS A 212 -1.17 -13.48 -20.71
CA LYS A 212 -2.17 -12.68 -21.42
C LYS A 212 -3.39 -12.44 -20.54
N LEU A 213 -3.83 -11.18 -20.48
CA LEU A 213 -5.11 -10.83 -19.90
C LEU A 213 -6.25 -11.29 -20.83
N LEU A 214 -6.97 -12.33 -20.41
CA LEU A 214 -8.06 -12.92 -21.20
C LEU A 214 -9.36 -12.12 -21.11
N LYS A 215 -9.58 -11.41 -20.00
CA LYS A 215 -10.80 -10.67 -19.72
C LYS A 215 -10.46 -9.39 -18.97
N LEU A 216 -11.01 -8.27 -19.44
CA LEU A 216 -10.91 -6.99 -18.75
C LEU A 216 -11.64 -7.04 -17.40
N LEU A 217 -11.17 -6.25 -16.45
CA LEU A 217 -11.81 -6.13 -15.15
C LEU A 217 -13.15 -5.42 -15.30
N PRO A 218 -14.17 -5.74 -14.48
CA PRO A 218 -15.44 -5.05 -14.53
C PRO A 218 -15.27 -3.55 -14.22
N SER A 219 -16.16 -2.73 -14.77
CA SER A 219 -16.16 -1.31 -14.48
C SER A 219 -16.42 -1.03 -13.00
N VAL A 220 -15.77 0.00 -12.47
CA VAL A 220 -15.96 0.47 -11.11
C VAL A 220 -17.09 1.50 -11.13
N TYR A 221 -18.27 1.10 -10.66
CA TYR A 221 -19.44 1.96 -10.65
C TYR A 221 -19.55 2.68 -9.30
N TYR A 222 -19.41 4.00 -9.34
CA TYR A 222 -19.82 4.89 -8.25
C TYR A 222 -20.40 6.16 -8.85
N LEU A 223 -21.48 6.66 -8.26
CA LEU A 223 -22.01 7.96 -8.62
C LEU A 223 -20.99 9.02 -8.17
N ASP A 224 -20.21 9.57 -9.10
CA ASP A 224 -19.43 10.78 -8.82
C ASP A 224 -20.42 11.95 -8.82
N PRO A 225 -20.72 12.58 -7.67
CA PRO A 225 -21.60 13.74 -7.64
C PRO A 225 -21.07 14.92 -8.47
N SER A 226 -19.79 14.92 -8.84
CA SER A 226 -19.17 15.90 -9.74
C SER A 226 -19.49 15.68 -11.22
N ARG A 227 -20.08 14.53 -11.61
CA ARG A 227 -20.49 14.20 -13.00
C ARG A 227 -21.96 14.48 -13.32
N ARG A 228 -22.71 15.19 -12.48
CA ARG A 228 -24.04 15.69 -12.88
C ARG A 228 -23.88 16.87 -13.84
N GLY A 229 -23.80 16.59 -15.13
CA GLY A 229 -23.74 17.65 -16.14
C GLY A 229 -23.52 17.22 -17.59
N ILE A 230 -23.69 15.95 -17.95
CA ILE A 230 -23.78 15.56 -19.36
C ILE A 230 -25.00 14.66 -19.48
N GLU A 231 -26.13 15.27 -19.85
CA GLU A 231 -27.29 14.53 -20.36
C GLU A 231 -26.85 13.74 -21.62
N PRO A 232 -27.35 12.52 -21.84
CA PRO A 232 -27.16 11.83 -23.10
C PRO A 232 -27.80 12.66 -24.22
N GLU A 233 -27.06 12.98 -25.29
CA GLU A 233 -27.67 13.39 -26.55
C GLU A 233 -28.62 12.27 -26.99
N GLU A 234 -29.92 12.57 -27.00
CA GLU A 234 -30.92 11.72 -27.63
C GLU A 234 -30.61 11.67 -29.14
N ASP A 235 -30.28 10.46 -29.62
CA ASP A 235 -30.26 10.13 -31.04
C ASP A 235 -31.61 10.46 -31.66
N TYR A 236 -31.71 11.59 -32.35
CA TYR A 236 -32.76 11.81 -33.34
C TYR A 236 -32.37 11.08 -34.62
N ALA A 237 -32.69 9.78 -34.65
CA ALA A 237 -33.00 9.12 -35.90
C ALA A 237 -34.24 9.80 -36.50
N SER A 238 -34.12 10.40 -37.68
CA SER A 238 -35.27 10.73 -38.52
C SER A 238 -34.92 10.46 -39.98
N SER A 239 -35.70 9.48 -40.47
CA SER A 239 -36.10 9.09 -41.82
C SER A 239 -35.66 9.93 -43.01
#